data_AF-A0A9D9CMM6-F1
#
_entry.id   AF-A0A9D9CMM6-F1
#
_cell.length_a   1.000
_cell.length_b   1.000
_cell.length_c   1.000
_cell.angle_alpha   90.00
_cell.angle_beta   90.00
_cell.angle_gamma   90.00
#
_symmetry.space_group_name_H-M   'P 1'
#
loop_
_entity.id
_entity.type
_entity.pdbx_description
1 polymer ?
#
loop_
_entity_poly.entity_id
_entity_poly.type
_entity_poly.pdbx_seq_one_letter_code
_entity_poly.pdbx_strand_id
1 'polypeptide(L)'
;MKRLQQLKDKLPTIPRQLRWGIVACSLIVYIAFFDEHSLLNRFQYKRKLNRLEKELEYYQKELESDIRKLNELKSNDSNLIKFAREEYYMKRSNEDIYLIEEE
;
A
#
# COMPACT_ATOMS: atom_id res chain seq x y z
N MET A 1 60.84 -1.35 4.03
CA MET A 1 60.36 -1.46 2.62
C MET A 1 60.22 -2.90 2.11
N LYS A 2 61.00 -3.89 2.60
CA LYS A 2 60.98 -5.28 2.07
C LYS A 2 59.66 -6.07 2.23
N ARG A 3 58.83 -5.75 3.23
CA ARG A 3 57.53 -6.44 3.46
C ARG A 3 56.47 -6.13 2.39
N LEU A 4 56.52 -4.95 1.79
CA LEU A 4 55.57 -4.54 0.75
C LEU A 4 55.85 -5.23 -0.60
N GLN A 5 57.11 -5.57 -0.87
CA GLN A 5 57.49 -6.32 -2.07
C GLN A 5 56.96 -7.76 -2.01
N GLN A 6 57.08 -8.43 -0.86
CA GLN A 6 56.59 -9.81 -0.67
C GLN A 6 55.07 -9.96 -0.84
N LEU A 7 54.30 -8.90 -0.54
CA LEU A 7 52.84 -8.88 -0.74
C LEU A 7 52.46 -8.74 -2.22
N LYS A 8 53.24 -7.97 -2.98
CA LYS A 8 53.01 -7.75 -4.42
C LYS A 8 53.29 -9.00 -5.25
N ASP A 9 54.27 -9.81 -4.83
CA ASP A 9 54.67 -11.04 -5.52
C ASP A 9 53.68 -12.20 -5.31
N LYS A 10 52.81 -12.13 -4.29
CA LYS A 10 51.75 -13.12 -4.02
C LYS A 10 50.44 -12.82 -4.75
N LEU A 11 50.27 -11.62 -5.32
CA LEU A 11 49.07 -11.28 -6.07
C LEU A 11 49.25 -11.60 -7.56
N PRO A 12 48.34 -12.37 -8.18
CA PRO A 12 48.43 -12.62 -9.62
C PRO A 12 48.33 -11.29 -10.39
N THR A 13 49.33 -11.00 -11.22
CA THR A 13 49.33 -9.81 -12.07
C THR A 13 48.31 -9.99 -13.19
N ILE A 14 47.16 -9.34 -13.06
CA ILE A 14 46.10 -9.38 -14.07
C ILE A 14 46.64 -8.71 -15.35
N PRO A 15 46.62 -9.40 -16.52
CA PRO A 15 47.12 -8.84 -17.76
C PRO A 15 46.28 -7.62 -18.18
N ARG A 16 46.94 -6.60 -18.75
CA ARG A 16 46.33 -5.29 -19.07
C ARG A 16 45.07 -5.41 -19.96
N GLN A 17 45.03 -6.44 -20.81
CA GLN A 17 43.91 -6.77 -21.68
C GLN A 17 42.63 -7.18 -20.91
N LEU A 18 42.78 -7.86 -19.77
CA LEU A 18 41.67 -8.38 -18.96
C LEU A 18 41.05 -7.31 -18.04
N ARG A 19 41.76 -6.19 -17.81
CA ARG A 19 41.29 -5.10 -16.94
C ARG A 19 39.98 -4.50 -17.46
N TRP A 20 39.86 -4.31 -18.77
CA TRP A 20 38.64 -3.80 -19.40
C TRP A 20 37.49 -4.81 -19.31
N GLY A 21 37.79 -6.11 -19.43
CA GLY A 21 36.81 -7.19 -19.27
C GLY A 21 36.24 -7.25 -17.86
N ILE A 22 37.06 -7.07 -16.83
CA ILE A 22 36.60 -7.02 -15.43
C ILE A 22 35.70 -5.80 -15.20
N VAL A 23 36.08 -4.63 -15.73
CA VAL A 23 35.25 -3.42 -15.63
C VAL A 23 33.91 -3.64 -16.34
N ALA A 24 33.91 -4.18 -17.56
CA ALA A 24 32.70 -4.48 -18.32
C ALA A 24 31.81 -5.52 -17.60
N CYS A 25 32.38 -6.61 -17.10
CA CYS A 25 31.65 -7.61 -16.30
C CYS A 25 31.08 -7.00 -15.02
N SER A 26 31.83 -6.14 -14.32
CA SER A 26 31.32 -5.48 -13.11
C SER A 26 30.16 -4.54 -13.42
N LEU A 27 30.20 -3.85 -14.56
CA LEU A 27 29.13 -2.98 -15.03
C LEU A 27 27.89 -3.79 -15.44
N ILE A 28 28.08 -4.92 -16.11
CA ILE A 28 26.99 -5.85 -16.46
C ILE A 28 26.35 -6.44 -15.19
N VAL A 29 27.14 -6.83 -14.19
CA VAL A 29 26.63 -7.33 -12.91
C VAL A 29 25.91 -6.23 -12.14
N TYR A 30 26.41 -4.99 -12.19
CA TYR A 30 25.74 -3.85 -11.58
C TYR A 30 24.39 -3.58 -12.25
N ILE A 31 24.32 -3.57 -13.59
CA ILE A 31 23.06 -3.42 -14.32
C ILE A 31 22.14 -4.63 -14.08
N ALA A 32 22.67 -5.84 -13.93
CA ALA A 32 21.82 -7.01 -13.70
C ALA A 32 21.23 -7.07 -12.27
N PHE A 33 21.97 -6.59 -11.25
CA PHE A 33 21.58 -6.72 -9.84
C PHE A 33 21.07 -5.43 -9.19
N PHE A 34 21.63 -4.28 -9.55
CA PHE A 34 21.31 -2.97 -8.97
C PHE A 34 20.39 -2.12 -9.85
N ASP A 35 20.18 -2.47 -11.12
CA ASP A 35 19.28 -1.74 -12.00
C ASP A 35 17.80 -1.96 -11.62
N GLU A 36 16.97 -1.06 -12.12
CA GLU A 36 15.55 -0.86 -11.78
C GLU A 36 14.66 -2.09 -12.01
N HIS A 37 15.19 -3.11 -12.71
CA HIS A 37 14.61 -4.43 -12.91
C HIS A 37 14.82 -5.41 -11.74
N SER A 38 15.09 -4.90 -10.54
CA SER A 38 15.18 -5.75 -9.35
C SER A 38 13.88 -6.54 -9.12
N LEU A 39 14.02 -7.82 -8.76
CA LEU A 39 12.90 -8.67 -8.32
C LEU A 39 12.14 -8.05 -7.13
N LEU A 40 12.83 -7.22 -6.35
CA LEU A 40 12.28 -6.42 -5.25
C LEU A 40 11.21 -5.44 -5.75
N ASN A 41 11.47 -4.69 -6.83
CA ASN A 41 10.49 -3.78 -7.39
C ASN A 41 9.25 -4.52 -7.87
N ARG A 42 9.43 -5.66 -8.56
CA ARG A 42 8.30 -6.49 -9.01
C ARG A 42 7.45 -7.01 -7.85
N PHE A 43 8.08 -7.35 -6.73
CA PHE A 43 7.36 -7.77 -5.52
C PHE A 43 6.62 -6.61 -4.84
N GLN A 44 7.24 -5.44 -4.77
CA GLN A 44 6.59 -4.23 -4.25
C GLN A 44 5.38 -3.82 -5.10
N TYR A 45 5.50 -3.86 -6.42
CA TYR A 45 4.37 -3.58 -7.32
C TYR A 45 3.26 -4.60 -7.15
N LYS A 46 3.56 -5.90 -7.06
CA LYS A 46 2.54 -6.92 -6.77
C LYS A 46 1.83 -6.68 -5.43
N ARG A 47 2.56 -6.32 -4.38
CA ARG A 47 1.97 -5.97 -3.07
C ARG A 47 1.07 -4.75 -3.17
N LYS A 48 1.52 -3.70 -3.88
CA LYS A 48 0.73 -2.49 -4.09
C LYS A 48 -0.55 -2.79 -4.88
N LEU A 49 -0.45 -3.64 -5.89
CA LEU A 49 -1.58 -4.07 -6.71
C LEU A 49 -2.62 -4.85 -5.88
N ASN A 50 -2.19 -5.85 -5.11
CA ASN A 50 -3.09 -6.57 -4.20
C ASN A 50 -3.73 -5.65 -3.14
N ARG A 51 -3.00 -4.63 -2.67
CA ARG A 51 -3.56 -3.66 -1.71
C ARG A 51 -4.66 -2.83 -2.36
N LEU A 52 -4.41 -2.31 -3.55
CA LEU A 52 -5.38 -1.52 -4.31
C LEU A 52 -6.62 -2.34 -4.66
N GLU A 53 -6.47 -3.59 -5.08
CA GLU A 53 -7.60 -4.49 -5.36
C GLU A 53 -8.46 -4.74 -4.12
N LYS A 54 -7.82 -5.00 -2.95
CA LYS A 54 -8.56 -5.17 -1.69
C LYS A 54 -9.30 -3.91 -1.27
N GLU A 55 -8.68 -2.76 -1.45
CA GLU A 55 -9.29 -1.47 -1.14
C GLU A 55 -10.49 -1.19 -2.06
N LEU A 56 -10.36 -1.53 -3.35
CA LEU A 56 -11.45 -1.45 -4.31
C LEU A 56 -12.61 -2.39 -3.95
N GLU A 57 -12.33 -3.64 -3.60
CA GLU A 57 -13.35 -4.61 -3.16
C GLU A 57 -14.07 -4.13 -1.88
N TYR A 58 -13.32 -3.56 -0.94
CA TYR A 58 -13.87 -2.99 0.29
C TYR A 58 -14.85 -1.86 -0.01
N TYR A 59 -14.44 -0.85 -0.78
CA TYR A 59 -15.31 0.29 -1.12
C TYR A 59 -16.52 -0.12 -1.95
N GLN A 60 -16.39 -1.13 -2.82
CA GLN A 60 -17.55 -1.65 -3.57
C GLN A 60 -18.60 -2.26 -2.64
N LYS A 61 -18.18 -3.03 -1.62
CA LYS A 61 -19.10 -3.61 -0.63
C LYS A 61 -19.73 -2.53 0.24
N GLU A 62 -18.94 -1.57 0.70
CA GLU A 62 -19.42 -0.42 1.48
C GLU A 62 -20.49 0.33 0.69
N LEU A 63 -20.22 0.63 -0.58
CA LEU A 63 -21.14 1.33 -1.48
C LEU A 63 -22.45 0.56 -1.70
N GLU A 64 -22.40 -0.76 -1.89
CA GLU A 64 -23.61 -1.58 -2.02
C GLU A 64 -24.45 -1.54 -0.73
N SER A 65 -23.79 -1.53 0.44
CA SER A 65 -24.46 -1.40 1.73
C SER A 65 -25.10 -0.02 1.90
N ASP A 66 -24.41 1.04 1.48
CA ASP A 66 -24.90 2.42 1.60
C ASP A 66 -26.02 2.70 0.62
N ILE A 67 -25.96 2.16 -0.59
CA ILE A 67 -27.07 2.24 -1.56
C ILE A 67 -28.30 1.53 -0.99
N ARG A 68 -28.15 0.36 -0.35
CA ARG A 68 -29.26 -0.32 0.33
C ARG A 68 -29.87 0.55 1.43
N LYS A 69 -29.05 1.09 2.34
CA LYS A 69 -29.51 1.99 3.40
C LYS A 69 -30.22 3.22 2.82
N LEU A 70 -29.64 3.85 1.79
CA LEU A 70 -30.26 5.00 1.11
C LEU A 70 -31.61 4.65 0.48
N ASN A 71 -31.73 3.48 -0.13
CA ASN A 71 -32.99 3.02 -0.69
C ASN A 71 -34.01 2.74 0.42
N GLU A 72 -33.63 2.13 1.53
CA GLU A 72 -34.50 1.93 2.69
C GLU A 72 -35.01 3.26 3.26
N LEU A 73 -34.12 4.25 3.40
CA LEU A 73 -34.47 5.60 3.84
C LEU A 73 -35.38 6.34 2.85
N LYS A 74 -35.16 6.18 1.54
CA LYS A 74 -35.99 6.82 0.50
C LYS A 74 -37.32 6.12 0.26
N SER A 75 -37.37 4.82 0.49
CA SER A 75 -38.55 4.00 0.16
C SER A 75 -39.73 4.28 1.09
N ASN A 76 -39.48 4.72 2.33
CA ASN A 76 -40.53 4.94 3.31
C ASN A 76 -40.18 6.14 4.23
N ASP A 77 -41.05 7.15 4.25
CA ASP A 77 -40.92 8.35 5.09
C ASP A 77 -40.83 8.00 6.59
N SER A 78 -41.49 6.91 7.00
CA SER A 78 -41.40 6.39 8.37
C SER A 78 -39.98 5.94 8.75
N ASN A 79 -39.24 5.34 7.82
CA ASN A 79 -37.87 4.88 8.07
C ASN A 79 -36.92 6.07 8.17
N LEU A 80 -37.12 7.09 7.34
CA LEU A 80 -36.36 8.33 7.39
C LEU A 80 -36.55 9.07 8.73
N ILE A 81 -37.80 9.18 9.20
CA ILE A 81 -38.11 9.81 10.50
C ILE A 81 -37.49 9.02 11.65
N LYS A 82 -37.54 7.69 11.60
CA LYS A 82 -36.94 6.83 12.62
C LYS A 82 -35.42 7.00 12.67
N PHE A 83 -34.75 6.97 11.52
CA PHE A 83 -33.30 7.21 11.41
C PHE A 83 -32.90 8.60 11.93
N ALA A 84 -33.65 9.64 11.57
CA ALA A 84 -33.39 11.01 12.06
C ALA A 84 -33.52 11.12 13.59
N ARG A 85 -34.42 10.35 14.20
CA ARG A 85 -34.63 10.35 15.66
C ARG A 85 -33.63 9.47 16.42
N GLU A 86 -33.24 8.33 15.87
CA GLU A 86 -32.35 7.38 16.55
C GLU A 86 -30.87 7.74 16.40
N GLU A 87 -30.42 8.12 15.20
CA GLU A 87 -29.01 8.41 14.94
C GLU A 87 -28.66 9.89 15.19
N TYR A 88 -29.59 10.80 14.90
CA TYR A 88 -29.36 12.24 14.95
C TYR A 88 -30.17 12.96 16.03
N TYR A 89 -30.99 12.24 16.82
CA TYR A 89 -31.83 12.79 17.88
C TYR A 89 -32.66 14.01 17.46
N MET A 90 -33.10 14.05 16.19
CA MET A 90 -33.86 15.16 15.64
C MET A 90 -35.25 15.25 16.26
N LYS A 91 -35.67 16.47 16.61
CA LYS A 91 -37.01 16.79 17.14
C LYS A 91 -37.75 17.78 16.25
N ARG A 92 -39.09 17.71 16.25
CA ARG A 92 -39.90 18.77 15.66
C ARG A 92 -39.97 19.97 16.60
N SER A 93 -40.20 21.16 16.05
CA SER A 93 -40.24 22.42 16.81
C SER A 93 -41.31 22.44 17.91
N ASN A 94 -42.34 21.59 17.78
CA ASN A 94 -43.47 21.47 18.68
C ASN A 94 -43.43 20.17 19.54
N GLU A 95 -42.26 19.57 19.70
CA GLU A 95 -42.10 18.28 20.39
C GLU A 95 -40.98 18.34 21.44
N ASP A 96 -41.28 17.84 22.64
CA ASP A 96 -40.33 17.72 23.75
C ASP A 96 -39.87 16.26 23.87
N ILE A 97 -38.55 16.03 23.80
CA ILE A 97 -37.92 14.70 23.90
C ILE A 97 -37.35 14.52 25.30
N TYR A 98 -37.69 13.40 25.95
CA TYR A 98 -37.17 13.01 27.26
C TYR A 98 -36.22 11.82 27.09
N LEU A 99 -34.98 11.95 27.55
CA LEU A 99 -34.04 10.84 27.64
C LEU A 99 -34.14 10.25 29.05
N ILE A 100 -34.52 8.98 29.16
CA ILE A 100 -34.59 8.28 30.46
C ILE A 100 -33.32 7.45 30.57
N GLU A 101 -32.46 7.79 31.52
CA GLU A 101 -31.31 6.95 31.89
C GLU A 101 -31.79 5.91 32.91
N GLU A 102 -31.59 4.63 32.63
CA GLU A 102 -31.78 3.57 33.62
C GLU A 102 -30.59 3.61 34.60
N GLU A 103 -30.88 3.85 35.89
CA GLU A 103 -29.90 3.79 37.00
C GLU A 103 -29.37 2.36 37.24
#